data_AF-A0A954CZS0-F1
#
_entry.id   AF-A0A954CZS0-F1
#
_cell.length_a   1.000
_cell.length_b   1.000
_cell.length_c   1.000
_cell.angle_alpha   90.00
_cell.angle_beta   90.00
_cell.angle_gamma   90.00
#
_symmetry.space_group_name_H-M   'P 1'
#
loop_
_entity.id
_entity.type
_entity.pdbx_description
1 polymer ?
#
loop_
_entity_poly.entity_id
_entity_poly.type
_entity_poly.pdbx_seq_one_letter_code
_entity_poly.pdbx_strand_id
1 'polypeptide(L)'
;HTRIHERGRVALLGASAVAIPADFSTTPVLSAAAARAIAETHLLAAAQPPRGQATRLLIWARPYAQRPTHPVLAYEVAIDARPARLVVGRVYVDARNGTVLEHRDDVYSCRECGTVHVRGATRHQRRMLRALAAVRSAEPTATLPMALTGKVLGWTNVGENPTDPLQNIPLANLKVTSSAGTAFTDETGSFSIPYTGTTAVTVNAVLEGTHCATVQAGLGTALTASASITPGVPGTLQFGTQTMGEQGHAQTSAYYFVDRANLWLRGHLPTKTTEMNRLDTLRPTVNSSGACNGFYTGLAITLLSSSTTCNHAAYSTFLLHEWGHGLDDVFGGINTTDGLSEGWADVIATYYMKSPLVFANFWKRPPPNYGRTALNTRTYPTSGGTHDQGEVWMGWTWDVRTNLIATLGSSAGSDRAEKIVIPSIVA
;
A
#
# COMPACT_ATOMS: atom_id res chain seq x y z
N HIS A 1 4.39 -22.04 12.57
CA HIS A 1 3.01 -21.92 13.08
C HIS A 1 2.46 -20.56 12.63
N THR A 2 1.15 -20.47 12.40
CA THR A 2 0.55 -19.38 11.63
C THR A 2 -0.41 -18.61 12.54
N ARG A 3 -0.29 -17.28 12.62
CA ARG A 3 -1.31 -16.48 13.31
C ARG A 3 -2.39 -16.12 12.30
N ILE A 4 -3.61 -16.54 12.61
CA ILE A 4 -4.79 -16.27 11.79
C ILE A 4 -5.55 -15.11 12.42
N HIS A 5 -5.77 -14.05 11.65
CA HIS A 5 -6.62 -12.92 12.00
C HIS A 5 -8.05 -13.41 12.29
N GLU A 6 -8.82 -12.69 13.08
CA GLU A 6 -10.25 -12.97 13.41
C GLU A 6 -11.18 -13.13 12.18
N ARG A 7 -10.66 -12.92 10.96
CA ARG A 7 -11.34 -13.13 9.67
C ARG A 7 -10.75 -14.30 8.86
N GLY A 8 -10.02 -15.22 9.49
CA GLY A 8 -9.51 -16.42 8.82
C GLY A 8 -8.28 -16.20 7.92
N ARG A 9 -7.63 -15.03 7.98
CA ARG A 9 -6.46 -14.71 7.12
C ARG A 9 -5.14 -14.91 7.84
N VAL A 10 -4.17 -15.51 7.15
CA VAL A 10 -2.79 -15.69 7.61
C VAL A 10 -2.09 -14.33 7.63
N ALA A 11 -1.71 -13.85 8.82
CA ALA A 11 -1.17 -12.50 9.00
C ALA A 11 0.37 -12.43 9.07
N LEU A 12 1.06 -13.55 9.30
CA LEU A 12 2.53 -13.61 9.35
C LEU A 12 3.05 -15.05 9.16
N LEU A 13 4.18 -15.20 8.46
CA LEU A 13 4.98 -16.44 8.40
C LEU A 13 6.20 -16.31 9.33
N GLY A 14 6.57 -17.41 10.00
CA GLY A 14 7.70 -17.44 10.96
C GLY A 14 7.32 -17.20 12.43
N ALA A 15 6.04 -17.23 12.80
CA ALA A 15 5.61 -17.08 14.20
C ALA A 15 5.59 -18.44 14.94
N SER A 16 6.06 -18.43 16.19
CA SER A 16 5.75 -19.50 17.15
C SER A 16 4.42 -19.16 17.82
N ALA A 17 3.42 -20.02 17.66
CA ALA A 17 2.17 -19.88 18.39
C ALA A 17 2.39 -20.35 19.84
N VAL A 18 2.06 -19.51 20.80
CA VAL A 18 2.07 -19.88 22.21
C VAL A 18 0.73 -20.53 22.52
N ALA A 19 0.73 -21.82 22.88
CA ALA A 19 -0.48 -22.50 23.32
C ALA A 19 -0.99 -21.83 24.61
N ILE A 20 -2.24 -21.39 24.60
CA ILE A 20 -2.91 -20.89 25.80
C ILE A 20 -3.37 -22.12 26.59
N PRO A 21 -2.95 -22.31 27.84
CA PRO A 21 -3.42 -23.41 28.68
C PRO A 21 -4.95 -23.40 28.82
N ALA A 22 -5.56 -24.58 28.92
CA ALA A 22 -7.02 -24.70 29.05
C ALA A 22 -7.57 -24.03 30.32
N ASP A 23 -6.74 -23.86 31.34
CA ASP A 23 -7.01 -23.22 32.63
C ASP A 23 -6.59 -21.73 32.67
N PHE A 24 -6.30 -21.11 31.52
CA PHE A 24 -5.88 -19.71 31.45
C PHE A 24 -7.02 -18.76 31.88
N SER A 25 -6.91 -18.21 33.10
CA SER A 25 -7.85 -17.18 33.57
C SER A 25 -7.69 -15.85 32.83
N THR A 26 -8.81 -15.36 32.29
CA THR A 26 -8.98 -14.09 31.57
C THR A 26 -9.47 -12.94 32.45
N THR A 27 -9.64 -13.18 33.75
CA THR A 27 -10.12 -12.17 34.69
C THR A 27 -8.91 -11.43 35.30
N PRO A 28 -8.78 -10.11 35.10
CA PRO A 28 -7.70 -9.33 35.70
C PRO A 28 -7.95 -9.12 37.20
N VAL A 29 -6.88 -9.14 38.01
CA VAL A 29 -6.94 -8.78 39.44
C VAL A 29 -6.72 -7.28 39.63
N LEU A 30 -5.91 -6.67 38.75
CA LEU A 30 -5.67 -5.22 38.72
C LEU A 30 -6.66 -4.51 37.81
N SER A 31 -6.99 -3.26 38.15
CA SER A 31 -7.73 -2.39 37.25
C SER A 31 -6.82 -1.78 36.19
N ALA A 32 -7.39 -1.35 35.06
CA ALA A 32 -6.65 -0.64 34.02
C ALA A 32 -5.98 0.65 34.54
N ALA A 33 -6.61 1.33 35.50
CA ALA A 33 -6.06 2.52 36.15
C ALA A 33 -4.84 2.18 37.04
N ALA A 34 -4.90 1.06 37.79
CA ALA A 34 -3.76 0.60 38.59
C ALA A 34 -2.58 0.18 37.71
N ALA A 35 -2.84 -0.54 36.62
CA ALA A 35 -1.82 -0.91 35.64
C ALA A 35 -1.15 0.30 34.98
N ARG A 36 -1.93 1.35 34.71
CA ARG A 36 -1.42 2.62 34.20
C ARG A 36 -0.49 3.32 35.20
N ALA A 37 -0.87 3.42 36.47
CA ALA A 37 -0.03 4.01 37.51
C ALA A 37 1.32 3.27 37.67
N ILE A 38 1.30 1.95 37.52
CA ILE A 38 2.51 1.11 37.51
C ILE A 38 3.40 1.44 36.30
N ALA A 39 2.82 1.55 35.11
CA ALA A 39 3.57 1.89 33.89
C ALA A 39 4.21 3.29 33.94
N GLU A 40 3.46 4.28 34.43
CA GLU A 40 3.94 5.64 34.65
C GLU A 40 5.08 5.69 35.68
N THR A 41 4.96 4.91 36.77
CA THR A 41 6.02 4.78 37.78
C THR A 41 7.26 4.09 37.22
N HIS A 42 7.10 3.02 36.43
CA HIS A 42 8.20 2.27 35.82
C HIS A 42 9.08 3.14 34.91
N LEU A 43 8.44 4.00 34.12
CA LEU A 43 9.15 4.94 33.24
C LEU A 43 9.52 6.25 33.94
N LEU A 44 9.24 6.37 35.24
CA LEU A 44 9.36 7.58 36.06
C LEU A 44 8.83 8.81 35.30
N ALA A 45 7.65 8.66 34.71
CA ALA A 45 7.02 9.62 33.82
C ALA A 45 5.51 9.71 34.11
N ALA A 46 5.03 10.91 34.42
CA ALA A 46 3.59 11.19 34.35
C ALA A 46 3.24 11.39 32.88
N ALA A 47 2.37 10.54 32.33
CA ALA A 47 2.05 10.54 30.92
C ALA A 47 0.53 10.59 30.70
N GLN A 48 0.08 11.42 29.76
CA GLN A 48 -1.30 11.35 29.28
C GLN A 48 -1.44 10.20 28.28
N PRO A 49 -2.61 9.56 28.16
CA PRO A 49 -2.79 8.58 27.09
C PRO A 49 -2.62 9.31 25.77
N PRO A 50 -1.86 8.75 24.81
CA PRO A 50 -1.91 9.26 23.44
C PRO A 50 -3.38 9.36 23.01
N ARG A 51 -3.79 10.46 22.36
CA ARG A 51 -5.19 10.70 22.00
C ARG A 51 -5.78 9.46 21.30
N GLY A 52 -6.82 8.88 21.90
CA GLY A 52 -7.54 7.72 21.36
C GLY A 52 -6.96 6.34 21.72
N GLN A 53 -5.87 6.25 22.49
CA GLN A 53 -5.32 4.97 22.95
C GLN A 53 -5.63 4.73 24.42
N ALA A 54 -6.70 3.96 24.67
CA ALA A 54 -7.03 3.47 26.00
C ALA A 54 -6.13 2.28 26.39
N THR A 55 -5.87 2.14 27.69
CA THR A 55 -5.24 0.93 28.24
C THR A 55 -6.09 -0.29 27.87
N ARG A 56 -5.48 -1.27 27.19
CA ARG A 56 -6.19 -2.45 26.68
C ARG A 56 -5.72 -3.72 27.39
N LEU A 57 -6.66 -4.61 27.70
CA LEU A 57 -6.38 -5.93 28.24
C LEU A 57 -6.09 -6.90 27.09
N LEU A 58 -5.00 -7.65 27.17
CA LEU A 58 -4.60 -8.61 26.15
C LEU A 58 -3.93 -9.85 26.75
N ILE A 59 -3.84 -10.90 25.94
CA ILE A 59 -3.02 -12.08 26.25
C ILE A 59 -1.63 -11.79 25.70
N TRP A 60 -0.66 -11.67 26.59
CA TRP A 60 0.71 -11.32 26.27
C TRP A 60 1.63 -12.54 26.40
N ALA A 61 2.51 -12.70 25.43
CA ALA A 61 3.67 -13.57 25.54
C ALA A 61 4.86 -12.81 24.97
N ARG A 62 6.06 -13.03 25.52
CA ARG A 62 7.24 -12.24 25.18
C ARG A 62 7.54 -12.34 23.68
N PRO A 63 7.37 -11.24 22.93
CA PRO A 63 7.65 -11.21 21.51
C PRO A 63 9.17 -11.31 21.27
N TYR A 64 9.57 -12.12 20.28
CA TYR A 64 10.98 -12.40 19.92
C TYR A 64 11.83 -13.18 20.94
N ALA A 65 11.21 -13.81 21.95
CA ALA A 65 11.93 -14.74 22.80
C ALA A 65 12.41 -15.96 21.98
N GLN A 66 13.67 -16.38 22.18
CA GLN A 66 14.25 -17.55 21.50
C GLN A 66 13.50 -18.86 21.80
N ARG A 67 12.70 -18.89 22.88
CA ARG A 67 11.76 -19.97 23.21
C ARG A 67 10.40 -19.37 23.57
N PRO A 68 9.27 -20.01 23.18
CA PRO A 68 7.93 -19.60 23.59
C PRO A 68 7.85 -19.41 25.12
N THR A 69 7.35 -18.27 25.57
CA THR A 69 7.13 -18.00 26.99
C THR A 69 5.68 -18.34 27.36
N HIS A 70 5.43 -18.70 28.61
CA HIS A 70 4.06 -18.92 29.09
C HIS A 70 3.25 -17.62 28.92
N PRO A 71 2.05 -17.69 28.31
CA PRO A 71 1.24 -16.51 28.13
C PRO A 71 0.71 -16.03 29.48
N VAL A 72 0.63 -14.72 29.65
CA VAL A 72 0.06 -14.06 30.83
C VAL A 72 -1.01 -13.07 30.40
N LEU A 73 -1.97 -12.80 31.27
CA LEU A 73 -2.95 -11.75 31.06
C LEU A 73 -2.28 -10.42 31.40
N ALA A 74 -2.26 -9.46 30.48
CA ALA A 74 -1.54 -8.20 30.66
C ALA A 74 -2.33 -7.01 30.15
N TYR A 75 -2.06 -5.85 30.73
CA TYR A 75 -2.46 -4.56 30.21
C TYR A 75 -1.36 -4.00 29.32
N GLU A 76 -1.71 -3.60 28.09
CA GLU A 76 -0.88 -2.70 27.30
C GLU A 76 -1.27 -1.27 27.63
N VAL A 77 -0.31 -0.53 28.18
CA VAL A 77 -0.44 0.87 28.55
C VAL A 77 0.40 1.69 27.58
N ALA A 78 -0.26 2.50 26.75
CA ALA A 78 0.41 3.47 25.91
C ALA A 78 0.85 4.68 26.75
N ILE A 79 2.14 5.02 26.65
CA ILE A 79 2.79 6.10 27.40
C ILE A 79 3.39 7.07 26.40
N ASP A 80 2.95 8.32 26.44
CA ASP A 80 3.64 9.44 25.80
C ASP A 80 4.06 10.43 26.89
N ALA A 81 5.35 10.43 27.22
CA ALA A 81 5.93 11.28 28.24
C ALA A 81 6.63 12.52 27.65
N ARG A 82 6.46 12.79 26.35
CA ARG A 82 7.05 13.98 25.72
C ARG A 82 6.31 15.25 26.17
N PRO A 83 7.02 16.38 26.31
CA PRO A 83 8.45 16.56 26.10
C PRO A 83 9.30 16.26 27.36
N ALA A 84 8.68 15.94 28.50
CA ALA A 84 9.37 15.76 29.78
C ALA A 84 10.42 14.64 29.75
N ARG A 85 10.19 13.60 28.94
CA ARG A 85 11.16 12.58 28.56
C ARG A 85 10.97 12.18 27.10
N LEU A 86 12.04 11.81 26.40
CA LEU A 86 11.97 11.18 25.07
C LEU A 86 11.51 9.72 25.18
N VAL A 87 10.42 9.47 25.89
CA VAL A 87 9.86 8.14 26.11
C VAL A 87 8.45 8.14 25.53
N VAL A 88 8.32 7.45 24.41
CA VAL A 88 7.05 7.20 23.73
C VAL A 88 7.02 5.72 23.42
N GLY A 89 6.01 5.04 23.90
CA GLY A 89 6.01 3.61 23.81
C GLY A 89 4.85 2.93 24.49
N ARG A 90 4.98 1.62 24.60
CA ARG A 90 4.00 0.74 25.23
C ARG A 90 4.65 -0.04 26.36
N VAL A 91 4.05 0.03 27.54
CA VAL A 91 4.42 -0.76 28.71
C VAL A 91 3.40 -1.88 28.87
N TYR A 92 3.87 -3.11 28.99
CA TYR A 92 3.04 -4.28 29.26
C TYR A 92 3.12 -4.62 30.75
N VAL A 93 1.98 -4.61 31.44
CA VAL A 93 1.89 -4.85 32.89
C VAL A 93 1.06 -6.10 33.14
N ASP A 94 1.58 -7.06 33.90
CA ASP A 94 0.86 -8.27 34.30
C ASP A 94 -0.42 -7.89 35.07
N ALA A 95 -1.57 -8.34 34.56
CA ALA A 95 -2.88 -7.96 35.07
C ALA A 95 -3.26 -8.67 36.39
N ARG A 96 -2.43 -9.61 36.87
CA ARG A 96 -2.64 -10.34 38.14
C ARG A 96 -1.78 -9.80 39.28
N ASN A 97 -0.50 -9.52 39.01
CA ASN A 97 0.45 -9.15 40.06
C ASN A 97 1.11 -7.77 39.86
N GLY A 98 0.88 -7.10 38.74
CA GLY A 98 1.39 -5.74 38.49
C GLY A 98 2.85 -5.68 38.06
N THR A 99 3.48 -6.82 37.76
CA THR A 99 4.87 -6.85 37.26
C THR A 99 4.94 -6.24 35.86
N VAL A 100 5.93 -5.37 35.62
CA VAL A 100 6.19 -4.88 34.25
C VAL A 100 6.90 -5.97 33.45
N LEU A 101 6.28 -6.38 32.35
CA LEU A 101 6.70 -7.50 31.51
C LEU A 101 7.68 -7.07 30.41
N GLU A 102 7.40 -5.92 29.79
CA GLU A 102 8.19 -5.34 28.71
C GLU A 102 7.84 -3.85 28.55
N HIS A 103 8.82 -3.05 28.14
CA HIS A 103 8.62 -1.72 27.60
C HIS A 103 9.12 -1.70 26.16
N ARG A 104 8.33 -1.11 25.25
CA ARG A 104 8.67 -0.95 23.84
C ARG A 104 8.68 0.51 23.47
N ASP A 105 9.83 0.99 23.01
CA ASP A 105 9.95 2.33 22.42
C ASP A 105 9.36 2.34 21.02
N ASP A 106 8.40 3.24 20.79
CA ASP A 106 7.78 3.47 19.49
C ASP A 106 8.52 4.59 18.70
N VAL A 107 9.66 5.06 19.22
CA VAL A 107 10.55 6.03 18.55
C VAL A 107 11.59 5.28 17.69
N TYR A 108 11.46 5.37 16.36
CA TYR A 108 12.47 4.87 15.44
C TYR A 108 13.63 5.88 15.30
N SER A 109 14.79 5.59 15.89
CA SER A 109 16.00 6.38 15.66
C SER A 109 16.71 5.94 14.36
N CYS A 110 16.83 6.84 13.38
CA CYS A 110 17.72 6.65 12.22
C CYS A 110 19.19 6.66 12.69
N ARG A 111 19.96 5.63 12.31
CA ARG A 111 21.32 5.39 12.79
C ARG A 111 22.41 6.19 12.06
N GLU A 112 22.04 7.11 11.16
CA GLU A 112 22.97 7.98 10.41
C GLU A 112 22.93 9.45 10.84
N CYS A 113 22.20 9.81 11.89
CA CYS A 113 22.28 11.14 12.50
C CYS A 113 23.30 11.11 13.66
N GLY A 114 24.48 11.69 13.44
CA GLY A 114 25.66 11.60 14.30
C GLY A 114 25.51 12.06 15.76
N THR A 115 26.13 11.25 16.63
CA THR A 115 26.79 11.54 17.92
C THR A 115 26.08 12.34 19.01
N VAL A 116 25.84 11.70 20.16
CA VAL A 116 26.46 12.11 21.44
C VAL A 116 26.85 10.86 22.25
N HIS A 117 28.16 10.64 22.40
CA HIS A 117 28.74 9.77 23.42
C HIS A 117 28.68 10.46 24.78
N VAL A 118 28.21 9.78 25.84
CA VAL A 118 28.81 9.94 27.18
C VAL A 118 28.72 8.62 27.96
N ARG A 119 29.86 7.94 28.11
CA ARG A 119 30.11 7.04 29.25
C ARG A 119 30.63 7.89 30.42
N GLY A 120 30.16 7.57 31.63
CA GLY A 120 30.85 7.94 32.88
C GLY A 120 30.24 9.13 33.62
N ALA A 121 29.32 8.85 34.55
CA ALA A 121 28.84 9.84 35.51
C ALA A 121 29.85 10.02 36.66
N THR A 122 30.26 11.26 36.94
CA THR A 122 30.87 11.62 38.24
C THR A 122 30.31 12.95 38.77
N ARG A 123 29.83 12.88 40.02
CA ARG A 123 29.57 13.90 41.08
C ARG A 123 28.99 15.30 40.78
N HIS A 124 28.86 15.77 39.54
CA HIS A 124 28.32 17.11 39.25
C HIS A 124 26.77 17.19 39.23
N GLN A 125 26.08 16.04 39.16
CA GLN A 125 24.61 15.95 39.10
C GLN A 125 23.89 16.29 40.42
N ARG A 126 24.59 16.44 41.55
CA ARG A 126 23.93 16.79 42.84
C ARG A 126 23.73 18.29 43.06
N ARG A 127 24.33 19.18 42.24
CA ARG A 127 24.17 20.65 42.38
C ARG A 127 23.04 21.23 41.51
N MET A 128 22.64 20.53 40.45
CA MET A 128 21.62 20.99 39.49
C MET A 128 20.18 20.87 40.02
N LEU A 129 19.94 19.99 41.00
CA LEU A 129 18.63 19.77 41.63
C LEU A 129 18.10 20.97 42.45
N ARG A 130 18.95 21.96 42.79
CA ARG A 130 18.51 23.17 43.51
C ARG A 130 18.19 24.36 42.60
N ALA A 131 18.53 24.31 41.31
CA ALA A 131 18.18 25.38 40.35
C ALA A 131 16.79 25.21 39.70
N LEU A 132 16.21 24.00 39.79
CA LEU A 132 14.92 23.65 39.18
C LEU A 132 13.68 24.17 39.95
N ALA A 133 13.86 24.82 41.10
CA ALA A 133 12.75 25.37 41.89
C ALA A 133 12.38 26.82 41.57
N ALA A 134 13.13 27.52 40.69
CA ALA A 134 12.97 28.96 40.43
C ALA A 134 12.35 29.33 39.07
N VAL A 135 12.02 28.37 38.21
CA VAL A 135 11.36 28.66 36.91
C VAL A 135 9.89 28.28 36.99
N ARG A 136 9.12 29.11 37.71
CA ARG A 136 7.66 29.00 37.81
C ARG A 136 7.01 30.30 37.32
N SER A 137 7.29 30.68 36.07
CA SER A 137 6.56 31.72 35.33
C SER A 137 7.15 31.90 33.93
N ALA A 138 6.73 31.05 33.00
CA ALA A 138 6.67 31.32 31.56
C ALA A 138 6.08 30.06 30.91
N GLU A 139 4.76 30.05 30.67
CA GLU A 139 4.20 29.10 29.71
C GLU A 139 4.67 29.53 28.32
N PRO A 140 5.41 28.69 27.56
CA PRO A 140 5.48 28.87 26.13
C PRO A 140 4.17 28.32 25.57
N THR A 141 3.37 29.17 24.92
CA THR A 141 2.37 28.76 23.94
C THR A 141 3.07 28.03 22.79
N ALA A 142 3.41 26.76 23.00
CA ALA A 142 3.86 25.87 21.94
C ALA A 142 2.60 25.43 21.16
N THR A 143 2.30 26.16 20.09
CA THR A 143 1.40 25.68 19.03
C THR A 143 1.84 24.29 18.61
N LEU A 144 0.96 23.29 18.77
CA LEU A 144 1.19 21.95 18.22
C LEU A 144 1.51 22.11 16.72
N PRO A 145 2.50 21.38 16.16
CA PRO A 145 2.73 21.41 14.73
C PRO A 145 1.44 21.02 14.04
N MET A 146 0.83 21.98 13.33
CA MET A 146 -0.33 21.69 12.51
C MET A 146 0.16 20.95 11.24
N ALA A 147 -0.74 20.30 10.52
CA ALA A 147 -0.39 19.63 9.28
C ALA A 147 -1.33 20.09 8.18
N LEU A 148 -0.80 20.19 6.97
CA LEU A 148 -1.62 20.26 5.77
C LEU A 148 -2.15 18.84 5.55
N THR A 149 -3.45 18.65 5.73
CA THR A 149 -4.10 17.35 5.56
C THR A 149 -5.14 17.45 4.48
N GLY A 150 -5.43 16.32 3.83
CA GLY A 150 -6.45 16.30 2.81
C GLY A 150 -6.56 14.95 2.13
N LYS A 151 -7.35 14.93 1.06
CA LYS A 151 -7.52 13.77 0.20
C LYS A 151 -7.25 14.11 -1.26
N VAL A 152 -6.81 13.11 -2.00
CA VAL A 152 -6.74 13.18 -3.47
C VAL A 152 -7.74 12.20 -4.07
N LEU A 153 -8.62 12.74 -4.91
CA LEU A 153 -9.65 12.00 -5.63
C LEU A 153 -9.45 12.16 -7.14
N GLY A 154 -9.92 11.18 -7.92
CA GLY A 154 -9.90 11.23 -9.37
C GLY A 154 -11.11 10.53 -9.96
N TRP A 155 -11.70 11.15 -11.00
CA TRP A 155 -12.68 10.47 -11.85
C TRP A 155 -11.93 9.51 -12.78
N THR A 156 -12.15 8.22 -12.57
CA THR A 156 -11.32 7.15 -13.13
C THR A 156 -12.19 6.06 -13.72
N ASN A 157 -11.80 5.53 -14.88
CA ASN A 157 -12.37 4.27 -15.37
C ASN A 157 -11.65 3.13 -14.64
N VAL A 158 -12.39 2.43 -13.79
CA VAL A 158 -11.93 1.23 -13.06
C VAL A 158 -12.65 -0.04 -13.53
N GLY A 159 -13.53 0.10 -14.53
CA GLY A 159 -14.35 -0.97 -15.07
C GLY A 159 -13.54 -1.89 -15.99
N GLU A 160 -14.21 -2.90 -16.52
CA GLU A 160 -13.60 -3.82 -17.48
C GLU A 160 -13.54 -3.22 -18.88
N ASN A 161 -14.51 -2.37 -19.23
CA ASN A 161 -14.65 -1.81 -20.58
C ASN A 161 -14.13 -0.37 -20.63
N PRO A 162 -13.63 0.10 -21.80
CA PRO A 162 -13.14 1.46 -21.94
C PRO A 162 -14.25 2.52 -21.78
N THR A 163 -15.50 2.12 -22.01
CA THR A 163 -16.68 3.00 -21.91
C THR A 163 -17.43 2.87 -20.60
N ASP A 164 -16.94 2.07 -19.64
CA ASP A 164 -17.58 1.96 -18.33
C ASP A 164 -17.61 3.34 -17.63
N PRO A 165 -18.69 3.66 -16.88
CA PRO A 165 -18.82 4.95 -16.23
C PRO A 165 -17.65 5.26 -15.29
N LEU A 166 -17.18 6.51 -15.32
CA LEU A 166 -16.16 6.97 -14.39
C LEU A 166 -16.66 6.92 -12.96
N GLN A 167 -15.77 6.51 -12.05
CA GLN A 167 -16.00 6.53 -10.61
C GLN A 167 -15.07 7.55 -9.97
N ASN A 168 -15.59 8.36 -9.05
CA ASN A 168 -14.75 9.26 -8.26
C ASN A 168 -14.14 8.48 -7.09
N ILE A 169 -12.87 8.08 -7.24
CA ILE A 169 -12.19 7.19 -6.30
C ILE A 169 -10.98 7.89 -5.65
N PRO A 170 -10.55 7.43 -4.46
CA PRO A 170 -9.27 7.84 -3.91
C PRO A 170 -8.11 7.34 -4.78
N LEU A 171 -7.14 8.23 -5.03
CA LEU A 171 -5.88 7.88 -5.67
C LEU A 171 -4.83 7.63 -4.58
N ALA A 172 -4.45 6.36 -4.40
CA ALA A 172 -3.47 5.92 -3.42
C ALA A 172 -2.03 6.08 -3.94
N ASN A 173 -1.06 6.11 -3.02
CA ASN A 173 0.38 6.21 -3.27
C ASN A 173 0.82 7.38 -4.15
N LEU A 174 -0.04 8.40 -4.28
CA LEU A 174 0.17 9.54 -5.15
C LEU A 174 0.99 10.58 -4.41
N LYS A 175 2.01 11.13 -5.09
CA LYS A 175 2.84 12.19 -4.57
C LYS A 175 2.07 13.51 -4.53
N VAL A 176 2.02 14.14 -3.37
CA VAL A 176 1.52 15.51 -3.16
C VAL A 176 2.65 16.42 -2.72
N THR A 177 2.69 17.64 -3.24
CA THR A 177 3.78 18.60 -2.99
C THR A 177 3.24 19.96 -2.58
N SER A 178 3.98 20.64 -1.72
CA SER A 178 3.69 22.00 -1.27
C SER A 178 4.99 22.71 -0.91
N SER A 179 4.92 24.01 -0.60
CA SER A 179 6.09 24.71 -0.03
C SER A 179 6.50 24.18 1.35
N ALA A 180 5.62 23.45 2.04
CA ALA A 180 5.91 22.83 3.34
C ALA A 180 6.60 21.46 3.23
N GLY A 181 6.58 20.85 2.05
CA GLY A 181 7.16 19.53 1.80
C GLY A 181 6.31 18.64 0.91
N THR A 182 6.65 17.36 0.91
CA THR A 182 6.05 16.31 0.08
C THR A 182 5.51 15.19 0.96
N ALA A 183 4.38 14.60 0.56
CA ALA A 183 3.84 13.38 1.14
C ALA A 183 3.32 12.45 0.03
N PHE A 184 2.96 11.23 0.41
CA PHE A 184 2.24 10.29 -0.45
C PHE A 184 0.87 9.99 0.14
N THR A 185 -0.13 9.75 -0.70
CA THR A 185 -1.46 9.37 -0.24
C THR A 185 -1.50 7.91 0.22
N ASP A 186 -2.32 7.62 1.23
CA ASP A 186 -2.63 6.25 1.65
C ASP A 186 -3.69 5.58 0.77
N GLU A 187 -4.10 4.35 1.10
CA GLU A 187 -5.14 3.59 0.37
C GLU A 187 -6.49 4.31 0.25
N THR A 188 -6.76 5.27 1.15
CA THR A 188 -7.98 6.08 1.17
C THR A 188 -7.80 7.43 0.47
N GLY A 189 -6.65 7.64 -0.18
CA GLY A 189 -6.28 8.89 -0.84
C GLY A 189 -5.86 9.99 0.13
N SER A 190 -5.69 9.70 1.42
CA SER A 190 -5.43 10.71 2.44
C SER A 190 -3.93 11.03 2.53
N PHE A 191 -3.58 12.29 2.76
CA PHE A 191 -2.20 12.72 2.98
C PHE A 191 -2.06 13.63 4.20
N SER A 192 -0.83 13.74 4.70
CA SER A 192 -0.44 14.67 5.77
C SER A 192 0.96 15.19 5.51
N ILE A 193 1.11 16.51 5.35
CA ILE A 193 2.40 17.21 5.23
C ILE A 193 2.59 18.02 6.52
N PRO A 194 3.63 17.74 7.33
CA PRO A 194 3.93 18.53 8.52
C PRO A 194 4.14 20.01 8.17
N TYR A 195 3.47 20.93 8.89
CA TYR A 195 3.59 22.36 8.61
C TYR A 195 3.31 23.23 9.85
N THR A 196 4.32 23.97 10.29
CA THR A 196 4.25 24.78 11.52
C THR A 196 3.64 26.17 11.32
N GLY A 197 3.35 26.57 10.08
CA GLY A 197 2.68 27.84 9.80
C GLY A 197 1.17 27.79 10.06
N THR A 198 0.51 28.94 9.96
CA THR A 198 -0.94 29.09 10.19
C THR A 198 -1.70 29.55 8.95
N THR A 199 -0.99 29.98 7.91
CA THR A 199 -1.57 30.47 6.67
C THR A 199 -1.86 29.34 5.69
N ALA A 200 -2.81 29.56 4.80
CA ALA A 200 -3.11 28.61 3.72
C ALA A 200 -1.89 28.44 2.80
N VAL A 201 -1.66 27.20 2.37
CA VAL A 201 -0.59 26.83 1.44
C VAL A 201 -1.19 26.05 0.27
N THR A 202 -0.77 26.36 -0.95
CA THR A 202 -1.15 25.56 -2.12
C THR A 202 -0.47 24.21 -2.08
N VAL A 203 -1.28 23.15 -2.01
CA VAL A 203 -0.86 21.76 -2.20
C VAL A 203 -1.21 21.36 -3.62
N ASN A 204 -0.25 20.75 -4.32
CA ASN A 204 -0.36 20.32 -5.70
C ASN A 204 -0.18 18.80 -5.80
N ALA A 205 -0.77 18.23 -6.84
CA ALA A 205 -0.56 16.85 -7.22
C ALA A 205 -0.49 16.75 -8.76
N VAL A 206 0.39 15.86 -9.20
CA VAL A 206 0.45 15.34 -10.56
C VAL A 206 0.24 13.83 -10.48
N LEU A 207 -0.10 13.17 -11.58
CA LEU A 207 -0.26 11.73 -11.63
C LEU A 207 1.10 11.03 -11.61
N GLU A 208 1.75 11.03 -10.45
CA GLU A 208 3.03 10.40 -10.13
C GLU A 208 2.95 9.85 -8.71
N GLY A 209 3.48 8.65 -8.49
CA GLY A 209 3.36 7.97 -7.20
C GLY A 209 4.53 7.08 -6.85
N THR A 210 4.42 6.37 -5.74
CA THR A 210 5.44 5.42 -5.27
C THR A 210 5.66 4.27 -6.26
N HIS A 211 4.60 3.87 -6.97
CA HIS A 211 4.59 2.68 -7.82
C HIS A 211 4.30 2.99 -9.30
N CYS A 212 4.36 4.27 -9.68
CA CYS A 212 4.08 4.74 -11.03
C CYS A 212 4.89 6.03 -11.27
N ALA A 213 5.76 6.01 -12.27
CA ALA A 213 6.36 7.26 -12.75
C ALA A 213 5.28 8.19 -13.33
N THR A 214 5.62 9.47 -13.51
CA THR A 214 4.66 10.48 -13.94
C THR A 214 3.94 10.07 -15.23
N VAL A 215 2.60 9.98 -15.18
CA VAL A 215 1.77 9.73 -16.37
C VAL A 215 1.97 10.87 -17.37
N GLN A 216 2.30 10.51 -18.61
CA GLN A 216 2.45 11.47 -19.70
C GLN A 216 1.20 11.49 -20.58
N ALA A 217 0.82 12.67 -21.07
CA ALA A 217 -0.22 12.83 -22.08
C ALA A 217 0.45 13.14 -23.42
N GLY A 218 0.39 12.20 -24.37
CA GLY A 218 0.89 12.40 -25.73
C GLY A 218 0.03 13.39 -26.53
N LEU A 219 -1.27 13.40 -26.27
CA LEU A 219 -2.24 14.39 -26.74
C LEU A 219 -3.10 14.87 -25.58
N GLY A 220 -3.60 16.11 -25.69
CA GLY A 220 -4.36 16.78 -24.64
C GLY A 220 -3.45 17.44 -23.60
N THR A 221 -4.03 17.83 -22.47
CA THR A 221 -3.32 18.50 -21.37
C THR A 221 -3.08 17.52 -20.23
N ALA A 222 -1.85 17.51 -19.72
CA ALA A 222 -1.51 16.76 -18.52
C ALA A 222 -2.36 17.23 -17.33
N LEU A 223 -3.01 16.29 -16.66
CA LEU A 223 -3.85 16.60 -15.51
C LEU A 223 -3.01 16.99 -14.29
N THR A 224 -3.43 18.06 -13.65
CA THR A 224 -2.94 18.50 -12.34
C THR A 224 -4.13 18.71 -11.42
N ALA A 225 -3.90 18.59 -10.12
CA ALA A 225 -4.88 18.94 -9.10
C ALA A 225 -4.21 19.81 -8.04
N SER A 226 -4.91 20.81 -7.54
CA SER A 226 -4.39 21.66 -6.47
C SER A 226 -5.50 22.17 -5.57
N ALA A 227 -5.13 22.51 -4.33
CA ALA A 227 -6.01 23.16 -3.38
C ALA A 227 -5.20 24.08 -2.47
N SER A 228 -5.79 25.21 -2.07
CA SER A 228 -5.26 26.04 -0.98
C SER A 228 -5.73 25.44 0.35
N ILE A 229 -4.79 24.94 1.16
CA ILE A 229 -5.09 24.20 2.38
C ILE A 229 -4.59 25.00 3.58
N THR A 230 -5.50 25.32 4.49
CA THR A 230 -5.19 25.90 5.79
C THR A 230 -4.92 24.78 6.80
N PRO A 231 -3.86 24.86 7.61
CA PRO A 231 -3.54 23.81 8.58
C PRO A 231 -4.70 23.58 9.54
N GLY A 232 -5.00 22.31 9.82
CA GLY A 232 -6.16 21.93 10.64
C GLY A 232 -7.51 21.91 9.92
N VAL A 233 -7.58 22.36 8.65
CA VAL A 233 -8.77 22.23 7.79
C VAL A 233 -8.43 21.31 6.61
N PRO A 234 -8.95 20.07 6.57
CA PRO A 234 -8.65 19.15 5.49
C PRO A 234 -9.08 19.67 4.12
N GLY A 235 -8.19 19.63 3.13
CA GLY A 235 -8.49 19.97 1.74
C GLY A 235 -8.82 18.75 0.86
N THR A 236 -9.31 19.00 -0.35
CA THR A 236 -9.48 17.97 -1.38
C THR A 236 -8.82 18.43 -2.67
N LEU A 237 -7.91 17.62 -3.20
CA LEU A 237 -7.37 17.76 -4.55
C LEU A 237 -8.16 16.82 -5.46
N GLN A 238 -8.74 17.34 -6.53
CA GLN A 238 -9.59 16.58 -7.43
C GLN A 238 -9.01 16.58 -8.84
N PHE A 239 -8.74 15.40 -9.37
CA PHE A 239 -8.46 15.21 -10.79
C PHE A 239 -9.76 15.03 -11.56
N GLY A 240 -9.97 15.92 -12.54
CA GLY A 240 -11.10 15.84 -13.47
C GLY A 240 -12.48 16.01 -12.84
N THR A 241 -13.50 15.73 -13.65
CA THR A 241 -14.92 15.75 -13.28
C THR A 241 -15.61 14.51 -13.88
N GLN A 242 -16.86 14.25 -13.50
CA GLN A 242 -17.66 13.17 -14.08
C GLN A 242 -17.82 13.28 -15.60
N THR A 243 -17.78 14.51 -16.13
CA THR A 243 -17.94 14.82 -17.55
C THR A 243 -16.61 15.01 -18.27
N MET A 244 -15.49 14.65 -17.64
CA MET A 244 -14.17 14.76 -18.25
C MET A 244 -14.07 13.84 -19.47
N GLY A 245 -13.58 14.39 -20.59
CA GLY A 245 -13.42 13.64 -21.84
C GLY A 245 -12.35 12.54 -21.76
N GLU A 246 -12.32 11.71 -22.80
CA GLU A 246 -11.46 10.52 -22.91
C GLU A 246 -10.00 10.77 -22.55
N GLN A 247 -9.43 11.85 -23.10
CA GLN A 247 -8.03 12.21 -22.87
C GLN A 247 -7.70 12.49 -21.41
N GLY A 248 -8.67 12.98 -20.63
CA GLY A 248 -8.48 13.24 -19.21
C GLY A 248 -8.57 11.95 -18.39
N HIS A 249 -9.64 11.15 -18.58
CA HIS A 249 -9.79 9.95 -17.76
C HIS A 249 -8.83 8.83 -18.15
N ALA A 250 -8.28 8.82 -19.37
CA ALA A 250 -7.17 7.96 -19.74
C ALA A 250 -5.98 8.11 -18.76
N GLN A 251 -5.70 9.34 -18.32
CA GLN A 251 -4.56 9.62 -17.43
C GLN A 251 -4.80 9.09 -16.02
N THR A 252 -5.98 9.33 -15.44
CA THR A 252 -6.33 8.84 -14.09
C THR A 252 -6.45 7.31 -14.07
N SER A 253 -6.99 6.71 -15.13
CA SER A 253 -7.08 5.25 -15.31
C SER A 253 -5.68 4.65 -15.42
N ALA A 254 -4.77 5.31 -16.12
CA ALA A 254 -3.40 4.85 -16.23
C ALA A 254 -2.65 4.82 -14.91
N TYR A 255 -2.71 5.92 -14.15
CA TYR A 255 -2.15 5.97 -12.82
C TYR A 255 -2.72 4.85 -11.93
N TYR A 256 -4.06 4.70 -11.92
CA TYR A 256 -4.74 3.73 -11.08
C TYR A 256 -4.30 2.29 -11.38
N PHE A 257 -4.35 1.84 -12.63
CA PHE A 257 -4.03 0.44 -12.94
C PHE A 257 -2.53 0.14 -12.78
N VAL A 258 -1.62 1.08 -13.08
CA VAL A 258 -0.17 0.87 -12.85
C VAL A 258 0.12 0.73 -11.35
N ASP A 259 -0.40 1.64 -10.52
CA ASP A 259 -0.21 1.58 -9.06
C ASP A 259 -0.79 0.28 -8.47
N ARG A 260 -2.03 -0.06 -8.87
CA ARG A 260 -2.72 -1.22 -8.32
C ARG A 260 -2.13 -2.55 -8.79
N ALA A 261 -1.67 -2.65 -10.03
CA ALA A 261 -0.98 -3.84 -10.52
C ALA A 261 0.30 -4.10 -9.71
N ASN A 262 1.08 -3.04 -9.47
CA ASN A 262 2.30 -3.10 -8.69
C ASN A 262 1.99 -3.52 -7.23
N LEU A 263 1.03 -2.88 -6.57
CA LEU A 263 0.61 -3.27 -5.22
C LEU A 263 0.07 -4.70 -5.13
N TRP A 264 -0.76 -5.12 -6.09
CA TRP A 264 -1.31 -6.47 -6.12
C TRP A 264 -0.18 -7.50 -6.25
N LEU A 265 0.78 -7.25 -7.14
CA LEU A 265 1.93 -8.13 -7.33
C LEU A 265 2.82 -8.22 -6.08
N ARG A 266 3.01 -7.11 -5.36
CA ARG A 266 3.72 -7.10 -4.06
C ARG A 266 3.05 -7.95 -2.98
N GLY A 267 1.77 -8.30 -3.15
CA GLY A 267 1.08 -9.28 -2.32
C GLY A 267 1.51 -10.73 -2.58
N HIS A 268 2.14 -11.00 -3.73
CA HIS A 268 2.48 -12.34 -4.20
C HIS A 268 3.99 -12.57 -4.34
N LEU A 269 4.76 -11.52 -4.64
CA LEU A 269 6.21 -11.59 -4.84
C LEU A 269 7.01 -10.93 -3.71
N PRO A 270 8.30 -11.27 -3.53
CA PRO A 270 9.19 -10.54 -2.63
C PRO A 270 9.22 -9.04 -2.97
N THR A 271 8.93 -8.18 -2.00
CA THR A 271 8.69 -6.74 -2.26
C THR A 271 9.95 -5.89 -2.29
N LYS A 272 11.06 -6.36 -1.70
CA LYS A 272 12.32 -5.62 -1.60
C LYS A 272 13.37 -6.17 -2.56
N THR A 273 13.02 -6.25 -3.84
CA THR A 273 13.95 -6.69 -4.89
C THR A 273 14.26 -5.56 -5.85
N THR A 274 15.37 -5.69 -6.57
CA THR A 274 15.78 -4.72 -7.60
C THR A 274 14.74 -4.64 -8.72
N GLU A 275 14.14 -5.77 -9.08
CA GLU A 275 13.13 -5.93 -10.12
C GLU A 275 11.84 -5.19 -9.75
N MET A 276 11.35 -5.36 -8.52
CA MET A 276 10.19 -4.62 -8.04
C MET A 276 10.45 -3.11 -7.95
N ASN A 277 11.67 -2.70 -7.56
CA ASN A 277 12.05 -1.29 -7.56
C ASN A 277 12.14 -0.72 -8.98
N ARG A 278 12.52 -1.53 -9.99
CA ARG A 278 12.47 -1.11 -11.40
C ARG A 278 11.03 -0.87 -11.84
N LEU A 279 10.09 -1.73 -11.47
CA LEU A 279 8.67 -1.56 -11.80
C LEU A 279 8.02 -0.31 -11.20
N ASP A 280 8.51 0.20 -10.07
CA ASP A 280 8.06 1.48 -9.51
C ASP A 280 8.31 2.67 -10.46
N THR A 281 9.28 2.52 -11.36
CA THR A 281 9.67 3.53 -12.35
C THR A 281 8.91 3.40 -13.68
N LEU A 282 8.01 2.42 -13.79
CA LEU A 282 7.25 2.20 -15.01
C LEU A 282 6.43 3.45 -15.35
N ARG A 283 6.59 3.95 -16.58
CA ARG A 283 5.99 5.20 -17.05
C ARG A 283 4.90 4.95 -18.10
N PRO A 284 3.63 5.22 -17.79
CA PRO A 284 2.58 5.21 -18.81
C PRO A 284 2.52 6.55 -19.57
N THR A 285 2.45 6.46 -20.89
CA THR A 285 2.12 7.56 -21.80
C THR A 285 0.79 7.25 -22.46
N VAL A 286 -0.23 8.06 -22.17
CA VAL A 286 -1.59 7.91 -22.71
C VAL A 286 -1.87 8.91 -23.82
N ASN A 287 -2.91 8.66 -24.60
CA ASN A 287 -3.33 9.51 -25.72
C ASN A 287 -2.19 9.70 -26.73
N SER A 288 -1.36 8.70 -26.95
CA SER A 288 -0.30 8.79 -27.95
C SER A 288 -0.89 8.81 -29.36
N SER A 289 -0.18 9.45 -30.29
CA SER A 289 -0.59 9.50 -31.69
C SER A 289 -0.60 8.11 -32.33
N GLY A 290 -1.54 7.89 -33.26
CA GLY A 290 -1.90 6.55 -33.72
C GLY A 290 -3.15 6.04 -33.01
N ALA A 291 -3.60 4.84 -33.36
CA ALA A 291 -4.80 4.26 -32.80
C ALA A 291 -4.78 2.72 -32.84
N CYS A 292 -5.74 2.11 -32.15
CA CYS A 292 -5.98 0.67 -32.17
C CYS A 292 -4.80 -0.18 -31.67
N ASN A 293 -3.93 0.39 -30.84
CA ASN A 293 -2.82 -0.35 -30.25
C ASN A 293 -2.35 0.25 -28.92
N GLY A 294 -1.48 -0.48 -28.24
CA GLY A 294 -0.61 -0.03 -27.18
C GLY A 294 0.62 -0.93 -27.19
N PHE A 295 1.66 -0.53 -26.47
CA PHE A 295 2.87 -1.33 -26.39
C PHE A 295 3.72 -0.95 -25.18
N TYR A 296 4.42 -1.94 -24.66
CA TYR A 296 5.48 -1.79 -23.68
C TYR A 296 6.86 -1.71 -24.36
N THR A 297 7.75 -0.85 -23.85
CA THR A 297 9.18 -0.85 -24.18
C THR A 297 10.00 -0.22 -23.05
N GLY A 298 10.95 -0.97 -22.47
CA GLY A 298 11.98 -0.42 -21.59
C GLY A 298 11.44 0.37 -20.39
N LEU A 299 10.55 -0.23 -19.62
CA LEU A 299 9.84 0.35 -18.47
C LEU A 299 8.96 1.55 -18.84
N ALA A 300 8.51 1.63 -20.08
CA ALA A 300 7.50 2.58 -20.52
C ALA A 300 6.34 1.85 -21.22
N ILE A 301 5.12 2.27 -20.92
CA ILE A 301 3.90 1.82 -21.60
C ILE A 301 3.43 2.97 -22.48
N THR A 302 3.12 2.70 -23.75
CA THR A 302 2.54 3.66 -24.68
C THR A 302 1.14 3.21 -25.09
N LEU A 303 0.14 4.05 -24.85
CA LEU A 303 -1.27 3.73 -25.07
C LEU A 303 -1.83 4.69 -26.11
N LEU A 304 -2.21 4.15 -27.26
CA LEU A 304 -2.65 4.98 -28.38
C LEU A 304 -4.07 5.53 -28.16
N SER A 305 -4.33 6.63 -28.83
CA SER A 305 -5.62 7.34 -28.78
C SER A 305 -6.74 6.51 -29.42
N SER A 306 -7.99 6.85 -29.09
CA SER A 306 -9.13 6.28 -29.80
C SER A 306 -9.18 6.71 -31.27
N SER A 307 -9.95 5.95 -32.05
CA SER A 307 -10.29 6.26 -33.43
C SER A 307 -11.78 6.02 -33.68
N THR A 308 -12.19 6.10 -34.95
CA THR A 308 -13.52 5.66 -35.38
C THR A 308 -13.73 4.15 -35.19
N THR A 309 -12.66 3.36 -35.14
CA THR A 309 -12.73 1.89 -35.11
C THR A 309 -12.32 1.26 -33.77
N CYS A 310 -11.63 1.99 -32.89
CA CYS A 310 -11.20 1.51 -31.57
C CYS A 310 -11.41 2.59 -30.49
N ASN A 311 -11.66 2.15 -29.27
CA ASN A 311 -11.60 2.98 -28.07
C ASN A 311 -10.13 3.25 -27.69
N HIS A 312 -9.90 4.17 -26.75
CA HIS A 312 -8.55 4.40 -26.22
C HIS A 312 -7.99 3.15 -25.52
N ALA A 313 -6.68 2.96 -25.55
CA ALA A 313 -6.02 1.81 -24.93
C ALA A 313 -5.80 1.96 -23.40
N ALA A 314 -6.06 3.14 -22.82
CA ALA A 314 -5.76 3.41 -21.41
C ALA A 314 -6.85 2.96 -20.43
N TYR A 315 -7.12 1.65 -20.38
CA TYR A 315 -8.10 1.04 -19.49
C TYR A 315 -7.74 -0.42 -19.14
N SER A 316 -8.18 -0.86 -17.95
CA SER A 316 -8.31 -2.25 -17.48
C SER A 316 -7.24 -3.23 -18.00
N THR A 317 -7.68 -4.34 -18.61
CA THR A 317 -6.92 -5.44 -19.19
C THR A 317 -5.94 -4.98 -20.25
N PHE A 318 -6.22 -3.87 -20.97
CA PHE A 318 -5.25 -3.33 -21.93
C PHE A 318 -4.03 -2.83 -21.18
N LEU A 319 -4.23 -1.96 -20.21
CA LEU A 319 -3.13 -1.39 -19.44
C LEU A 319 -2.40 -2.44 -18.60
N LEU A 320 -3.14 -3.37 -18.00
CA LEU A 320 -2.58 -4.46 -17.20
C LEU A 320 -1.75 -5.43 -18.05
N HIS A 321 -2.15 -5.68 -19.30
CA HIS A 321 -1.37 -6.47 -20.25
C HIS A 321 -0.03 -5.78 -20.54
N GLU A 322 -0.04 -4.49 -20.90
CA GLU A 322 1.20 -3.74 -21.13
C GLU A 322 2.08 -3.65 -19.87
N TRP A 323 1.46 -3.55 -18.69
CA TRP A 323 2.18 -3.61 -17.42
C TRP A 323 2.78 -4.99 -17.16
N GLY A 324 2.09 -6.06 -17.56
CA GLY A 324 2.57 -7.43 -17.48
C GLY A 324 3.79 -7.71 -18.37
N HIS A 325 3.93 -7.04 -19.52
CA HIS A 325 5.21 -7.04 -20.24
C HIS A 325 6.32 -6.40 -19.43
N GLY A 326 6.06 -5.30 -18.70
CA GLY A 326 7.04 -4.73 -17.78
C GLY A 326 7.46 -5.69 -16.67
N LEU A 327 6.52 -6.48 -16.16
CA LEU A 327 6.81 -7.54 -15.20
C LEU A 327 7.74 -8.60 -15.81
N ASP A 328 7.40 -9.06 -17.01
CA ASP A 328 8.21 -10.04 -17.72
C ASP A 328 9.60 -9.48 -18.11
N ASP A 329 9.74 -8.19 -18.42
CA ASP A 329 11.06 -7.57 -18.64
C ASP A 329 11.96 -7.70 -17.41
N VAL A 330 11.44 -7.36 -16.22
CA VAL A 330 12.27 -7.33 -15.03
C VAL A 330 12.59 -8.71 -14.46
N PHE A 331 11.74 -9.72 -14.67
CA PHE A 331 11.96 -11.08 -14.16
C PHE A 331 12.25 -12.14 -15.24
N GLY A 332 11.53 -12.12 -16.37
CA GLY A 332 11.61 -13.13 -17.43
C GLY A 332 12.43 -12.73 -18.68
N GLY A 333 12.80 -11.47 -18.82
CA GLY A 333 13.61 -10.93 -19.91
C GLY A 333 12.88 -10.69 -21.24
N ILE A 334 11.55 -10.54 -21.27
CA ILE A 334 10.74 -10.44 -22.52
C ILE A 334 10.92 -11.69 -23.39
N ASN A 335 10.62 -12.86 -22.82
CA ASN A 335 10.83 -14.11 -23.56
C ASN A 335 9.70 -14.34 -24.58
N THR A 336 10.03 -14.24 -25.87
CA THR A 336 9.10 -14.53 -26.97
C THR A 336 9.05 -16.00 -27.39
N THR A 337 9.91 -16.84 -26.83
CA THR A 337 9.85 -18.30 -27.00
C THR A 337 8.50 -18.79 -26.51
N ASP A 338 7.79 -19.51 -27.38
CA ASP A 338 6.46 -20.05 -27.11
C ASP A 338 5.45 -19.00 -26.62
N GLY A 339 5.66 -17.72 -26.96
CA GLY A 339 4.77 -16.62 -26.60
C GLY A 339 4.65 -16.33 -25.10
N LEU A 340 5.64 -16.72 -24.29
CA LEU A 340 5.55 -16.60 -22.82
C LEU A 340 5.33 -15.16 -22.33
N SER A 341 5.98 -14.16 -22.94
CA SER A 341 5.77 -12.76 -22.56
C SER A 341 4.32 -12.30 -22.75
N GLU A 342 3.71 -12.67 -23.89
CA GLU A 342 2.28 -12.42 -24.17
C GLU A 342 1.37 -13.16 -23.20
N GLY A 343 1.71 -14.42 -22.92
CA GLY A 343 0.99 -15.23 -21.95
C GLY A 343 1.01 -14.58 -20.56
N TRP A 344 2.17 -14.12 -20.08
CA TRP A 344 2.28 -13.45 -18.78
C TRP A 344 1.51 -12.14 -18.74
N ALA A 345 1.60 -11.33 -19.79
CA ALA A 345 0.82 -10.11 -19.92
C ALA A 345 -0.69 -10.37 -19.80
N ASP A 346 -1.19 -11.40 -20.50
CA ASP A 346 -2.58 -11.84 -20.42
C ASP A 346 -2.96 -12.41 -19.03
N VAL A 347 -2.06 -13.16 -18.37
CA VAL A 347 -2.28 -13.68 -17.01
C VAL A 347 -2.44 -12.55 -16.01
N ILE A 348 -1.59 -11.52 -16.05
CA ILE A 348 -1.69 -10.37 -15.15
C ILE A 348 -3.03 -9.65 -15.34
N ALA A 349 -3.43 -9.40 -16.60
CA ALA A 349 -4.70 -8.77 -16.92
C ALA A 349 -5.90 -9.59 -16.41
N THR A 350 -5.94 -10.89 -16.73
CA THR A 350 -7.09 -11.76 -16.43
C THR A 350 -7.21 -12.08 -14.94
N TYR A 351 -6.08 -12.31 -14.25
CA TYR A 351 -6.09 -12.59 -12.80
C TYR A 351 -6.48 -11.35 -12.00
N TYR A 352 -5.89 -10.19 -12.32
CA TYR A 352 -6.20 -8.95 -11.61
C TYR A 352 -7.67 -8.55 -11.80
N MET A 353 -8.17 -8.56 -13.04
CA MET A 353 -9.57 -8.22 -13.33
C MET A 353 -10.55 -9.32 -12.97
N LYS A 354 -10.07 -10.53 -12.69
CA LYS A 354 -10.89 -11.73 -12.44
C LYS A 354 -11.86 -12.02 -13.59
N SER A 355 -11.44 -11.69 -14.80
CA SER A 355 -12.18 -11.89 -16.05
C SER A 355 -11.35 -12.71 -17.01
N PRO A 356 -11.95 -13.62 -17.79
CA PRO A 356 -11.24 -14.35 -18.82
C PRO A 356 -10.99 -13.52 -20.08
N LEU A 357 -11.42 -12.27 -20.16
CA LEU A 357 -11.32 -11.46 -21.37
C LEU A 357 -10.08 -10.57 -21.33
N VAL A 358 -9.41 -10.45 -22.48
CA VAL A 358 -8.36 -9.46 -22.71
C VAL A 358 -8.83 -8.51 -23.79
N PHE A 359 -8.70 -7.20 -23.54
CA PHE A 359 -9.12 -6.11 -24.41
C PHE A 359 -10.64 -6.08 -24.68
N ALA A 360 -11.44 -6.35 -23.64
CA ALA A 360 -12.89 -6.28 -23.71
C ALA A 360 -13.38 -4.92 -24.21
N ASN A 361 -14.23 -4.94 -25.23
CA ASN A 361 -14.80 -3.79 -25.90
C ASN A 361 -13.77 -2.77 -26.45
N PHE A 362 -12.55 -3.20 -26.77
CA PHE A 362 -11.56 -2.31 -27.36
C PHE A 362 -11.97 -1.79 -28.75
N TRP A 363 -12.43 -2.68 -29.63
CA TRP A 363 -12.87 -2.30 -30.97
C TRP A 363 -14.31 -1.75 -30.92
N LYS A 364 -14.67 -0.81 -31.78
CA LYS A 364 -16.03 -0.28 -31.87
C LYS A 364 -16.87 -1.15 -32.83
N ARG A 365 -17.16 -2.39 -32.41
CA ARG A 365 -17.92 -3.39 -33.16
C ARG A 365 -18.93 -4.13 -32.29
N PRO A 366 -19.97 -4.77 -32.86
CA PRO A 366 -20.94 -5.57 -32.11
C PRO A 366 -20.28 -6.73 -31.33
N PRO A 367 -20.90 -7.19 -30.21
CA PRO A 367 -20.38 -8.32 -29.43
C PRO A 367 -20.49 -9.67 -30.17
N PRO A 368 -19.66 -10.68 -29.81
CA PRO A 368 -18.59 -10.62 -28.82
C PRO A 368 -17.42 -9.75 -29.27
N ASN A 369 -16.89 -8.97 -28.34
CA ASN A 369 -15.90 -7.93 -28.64
C ASN A 369 -14.81 -7.93 -27.59
N TYR A 370 -13.75 -8.68 -27.88
CA TYR A 370 -12.53 -8.79 -27.09
C TYR A 370 -11.38 -9.15 -28.05
N GLY A 371 -10.15 -9.01 -27.58
CA GLY A 371 -8.96 -9.40 -28.35
C GLY A 371 -8.67 -10.88 -28.23
N ARG A 372 -8.61 -11.37 -26.99
CA ARG A 372 -8.32 -12.77 -26.63
C ARG A 372 -9.14 -13.21 -25.44
N THR A 373 -9.18 -14.52 -25.19
CA THR A 373 -9.84 -15.06 -24.00
C THR A 373 -9.07 -16.22 -23.38
N ALA A 374 -9.04 -16.25 -22.05
CA ALA A 374 -8.51 -17.34 -21.26
C ALA A 374 -9.41 -18.59 -21.26
N LEU A 375 -10.63 -18.52 -21.82
CA LEU A 375 -11.50 -19.67 -22.08
C LEU A 375 -11.18 -20.38 -23.41
N ASN A 376 -10.01 -20.11 -24.01
CA ASN A 376 -9.62 -20.72 -25.26
C ASN A 376 -9.29 -22.22 -25.08
N THR A 377 -9.26 -22.96 -26.18
CA THR A 377 -8.96 -24.40 -26.20
C THR A 377 -7.59 -24.67 -26.83
N ARG A 378 -6.66 -23.71 -26.80
CA ARG A 378 -5.35 -23.90 -27.41
C ARG A 378 -4.49 -24.82 -26.56
N THR A 379 -3.67 -25.63 -27.23
CA THR A 379 -2.80 -26.62 -26.59
C THR A 379 -1.37 -26.45 -27.06
N TYR A 380 -0.39 -26.84 -26.23
CA TYR A 380 1.01 -26.91 -26.63
C TYR A 380 1.31 -28.20 -27.41
N PRO A 381 2.13 -28.16 -28.48
CA PRO A 381 2.62 -26.96 -29.15
C PRO A 381 1.50 -26.31 -29.96
N THR A 382 1.53 -24.98 -30.09
CA THR A 382 0.59 -24.24 -30.95
C THR A 382 1.32 -23.62 -32.13
N SER A 383 0.64 -23.56 -33.27
CA SER A 383 1.06 -22.77 -34.42
C SER A 383 0.56 -21.33 -34.30
N GLY A 384 1.15 -20.41 -35.08
CA GLY A 384 0.77 -19.01 -35.12
C GLY A 384 1.84 -18.07 -34.57
N GLY A 385 1.48 -16.79 -34.41
CA GLY A 385 2.37 -15.76 -33.89
C GLY A 385 2.52 -15.83 -32.37
N THR A 386 3.38 -14.98 -31.80
CA THR A 386 3.63 -14.89 -30.34
C THR A 386 2.34 -14.75 -29.54
N HIS A 387 1.36 -13.98 -30.04
CA HIS A 387 0.04 -13.85 -29.41
C HIS A 387 -0.72 -15.17 -29.33
N ASP A 388 -0.76 -15.94 -30.43
CA ASP A 388 -1.40 -17.26 -30.48
C ASP A 388 -0.73 -18.25 -29.52
N GLN A 389 0.60 -18.12 -29.38
CA GLN A 389 1.42 -18.94 -28.50
C GLN A 389 1.17 -18.62 -27.01
N GLY A 390 1.09 -17.33 -26.65
CA GLY A 390 0.79 -16.90 -25.29
C GLY A 390 -0.58 -17.35 -24.78
N GLU A 391 -1.57 -17.49 -25.66
CA GLU A 391 -2.92 -17.97 -25.30
C GLU A 391 -2.92 -19.38 -24.69
N VAL A 392 -1.92 -20.22 -24.97
CA VAL A 392 -1.77 -21.54 -24.34
C VAL A 392 -1.46 -21.41 -22.85
N TRP A 393 -0.52 -20.51 -22.49
CA TRP A 393 -0.18 -20.24 -21.09
C TRP A 393 -1.33 -19.56 -20.34
N MET A 394 -1.95 -18.54 -20.95
CA MET A 394 -3.13 -17.89 -20.39
C MET A 394 -4.27 -18.90 -20.15
N GLY A 395 -4.58 -19.77 -21.12
CA GLY A 395 -5.64 -20.76 -21.00
C GLY A 395 -5.37 -21.75 -19.86
N TRP A 396 -4.16 -22.32 -19.83
CA TRP A 396 -3.78 -23.26 -18.77
C TRP A 396 -3.85 -22.65 -17.37
N THR A 397 -3.33 -21.44 -17.18
CA THR A 397 -3.39 -20.77 -15.87
C THR A 397 -4.83 -20.44 -15.47
N TRP A 398 -5.72 -20.14 -16.42
CA TRP A 398 -7.12 -19.90 -16.14
C TRP A 398 -7.88 -21.18 -15.78
N ASP A 399 -7.54 -22.31 -16.39
CA ASP A 399 -8.03 -23.63 -15.99
C ASP A 399 -7.60 -23.98 -14.57
N VAL A 400 -6.34 -23.72 -14.20
CA VAL A 400 -5.84 -23.87 -12.83
C VAL A 400 -6.70 -23.04 -11.87
N ARG A 401 -6.94 -21.77 -12.20
CA ARG A 401 -7.79 -20.88 -11.39
C ARG A 401 -9.21 -21.40 -11.26
N THR A 402 -9.83 -21.81 -12.35
CA THR A 402 -11.21 -22.29 -12.40
C THR A 402 -11.38 -23.58 -11.59
N ASN A 403 -10.48 -24.54 -11.76
CA ASN A 403 -10.51 -25.81 -11.04
C ASN A 403 -10.27 -25.63 -9.54
N LEU A 404 -9.36 -24.73 -9.15
CA LEU A 404 -9.12 -24.41 -7.74
C LEU A 404 -10.32 -23.68 -7.11
N ILE A 405 -11.00 -22.80 -7.84
CA ILE A 405 -12.24 -22.17 -7.40
C ILE A 405 -13.35 -23.21 -7.21
N ALA A 406 -13.52 -24.14 -8.16
CA ALA A 406 -14.50 -25.21 -8.06
C ALA A 406 -14.23 -26.11 -6.84
N THR A 407 -12.96 -26.35 -6.51
CA THR A 407 -12.55 -27.25 -5.42
C THR A 407 -12.57 -26.58 -4.05
N LEU A 408 -12.09 -25.33 -3.95
CA LEU A 408 -11.82 -24.65 -2.67
C LEU A 408 -12.82 -23.52 -2.38
N GLY A 409 -13.74 -23.22 -3.30
CA GLY A 409 -14.59 -22.05 -3.26
C GLY A 409 -13.89 -20.80 -3.79
N SER A 410 -14.67 -19.78 -4.16
CA SER A 410 -14.18 -18.61 -4.94
C SER A 410 -12.97 -17.91 -4.34
N SER A 411 -13.00 -17.57 -3.03
CA SER A 411 -11.90 -16.83 -2.40
C SER A 411 -10.66 -17.70 -2.21
N ALA A 412 -10.79 -18.89 -1.62
CA ALA A 412 -9.64 -19.74 -1.34
C ALA A 412 -9.02 -20.30 -2.64
N GLY A 413 -9.85 -20.58 -3.65
CA GLY A 413 -9.43 -21.05 -4.95
C GLY A 413 -8.67 -20.01 -5.76
N SER A 414 -9.17 -18.78 -5.85
CA SER A 414 -8.44 -17.69 -6.53
C SER A 414 -7.11 -17.39 -5.84
N ASP A 415 -7.12 -17.30 -4.50
CA ASP A 415 -5.91 -17.04 -3.72
C ASP A 415 -4.88 -18.16 -3.90
N ARG A 416 -5.33 -19.42 -4.03
CA ARG A 416 -4.45 -20.57 -4.26
C ARG A 416 -3.87 -20.56 -5.68
N ALA A 417 -4.66 -20.18 -6.68
CA ALA A 417 -4.20 -20.06 -8.06
C ALA A 417 -3.15 -18.96 -8.19
N GLU A 418 -3.43 -17.77 -7.64
CA GLU A 418 -2.50 -16.65 -7.63
C GLU A 418 -1.16 -17.02 -6.96
N LYS A 419 -1.19 -17.74 -5.82
CA LYS A 419 0.02 -18.19 -5.11
C LYS A 419 0.82 -19.28 -5.81
N ILE A 420 0.23 -20.00 -6.77
CA ILE A 420 0.92 -21.01 -7.56
C ILE A 420 1.50 -20.38 -8.82
N VAL A 421 0.67 -19.61 -9.54
CA VAL A 421 0.99 -19.07 -10.84
C VAL A 421 1.88 -17.85 -10.72
N ILE A 422 1.48 -16.80 -9.97
CA ILE A 422 2.20 -15.52 -9.99
C ILE A 422 3.67 -15.66 -9.56
N PRO A 423 4.03 -16.42 -8.51
CA PRO A 423 5.43 -16.63 -8.15
C PRO A 423 6.26 -17.43 -9.17
N SER A 424 5.66 -18.10 -10.16
CA SER A 424 6.43 -18.89 -11.13
C SER A 424 7.17 -18.02 -12.16
N ILE A 425 6.87 -16.72 -12.25
CA ILE A 425 7.62 -15.79 -13.13
C ILE A 425 9.03 -15.49 -12.62
N VAL A 426 9.27 -15.67 -11.31
CA VAL A 426 10.57 -15.38 -10.68
C VAL A 426 11.47 -16.61 -10.54
N ALA A 427 11.01 -17.77 -11.02
CA ALA A 427 11.59 -19.08 -10.76
C ALA A 427 12.75 -19.44 -11.68
#